data_AF-A0A2U9R142-F1
#
_entry.id   AF-A0A2U9R142-F1
#
_cell.length_a   1.000
_cell.length_b   1.000
_cell.length_c   1.000
_cell.angle_alpha   90.00
_cell.angle_beta   90.00
_cell.angle_gamma   90.00
#
_symmetry.space_group_name_H-M   'P 1'
#
loop_
_entity.id
_entity.type
_entity.pdbx_description
1 polymer ?
#
loop_
_entity_poly.entity_id
_entity_poly.type
_entity_poly.pdbx_seq_one_letter_code
_entity_poly.pdbx_strand_id
1 'polypeptide(L)'
;MLSGRSRAFVFRSTLTRNTRYFSVTRSTYIDVKSHNSLNDTLNCLRENADTDPDLKSGQTYHDIINHHASRVEKLPKEEVIEKEYDDLYMLSLTLLKLLENTPEVSQEYKKEILNNLIEKFSQYNYAVSTLALRKLLEDKRNLSLESINQLITHNPGRVDSSWSLYHKLKPEEPHDMIAISALKKLLYGDSVEIKENLHKVDIKKLIQILQIYETVGDKSLIDDKTYLCLMDNLIKLSCTAIVTSMYIPPAIIETLINEDDGTPLNNIDYLYLYEASINNGVSLSGNALLKTLMPISKLQLTPIVDSENLKLVKSELGVEIKDLAPLSEIVEEIREQILELGLDDTPEMMNNLIKSAGFYSNDLKAAIKYFQNYQTKVPDGTVAQNNLKSIISLVCTYDCIVKEDKKMINVAEVLVPQTPLPAANNLAALMLFHGWFNNSDKAIDIHNKAINLFLKPHEGNEYNRGVLTQSLVLVCLLDKDVELARLIKQRGSENNTLDESFEIRLSNLMKEYGDIIEESKSDDEFRKEMKRIFLRTIREWSP
;
A
#
# COMPACT_ATOMS: atom_id res chain seq x y z
N MET A 1 17.90 77.24 -27.86
CA MET A 1 18.81 78.39 -28.10
C MET A 1 20.03 78.16 -27.22
N LEU A 2 21.29 78.08 -27.62
CA LEU A 2 22.12 78.12 -28.85
C LEU A 2 23.25 77.09 -28.53
N SER A 3 23.85 76.29 -29.39
CA SER A 3 24.62 76.54 -30.63
C SER A 3 24.93 75.14 -31.23
N GLY A 4 24.75 74.81 -32.51
CA GLY A 4 25.32 75.47 -33.68
C GLY A 4 26.50 74.63 -34.22
N ARG A 5 26.22 73.58 -35.01
CA ARG A 5 27.21 72.76 -35.74
C ARG A 5 27.86 73.58 -36.89
N SER A 6 29.13 73.32 -37.20
CA SER A 6 29.57 73.01 -38.58
C SER A 6 31.01 72.53 -38.67
N ARG A 7 31.22 71.56 -39.58
CA ARG A 7 32.44 70.82 -39.91
C ARG A 7 33.31 71.57 -40.94
N ALA A 8 34.61 71.29 -40.95
CA ALA A 8 35.33 70.59 -42.04
C ALA A 8 36.76 71.11 -42.31
N PHE A 9 37.70 70.17 -42.44
CA PHE A 9 38.74 69.97 -43.49
C PHE A 9 40.03 69.42 -42.87
N VAL A 10 40.30 68.11 -42.99
CA VAL A 10 40.96 67.34 -44.07
C VAL A 10 42.44 67.06 -43.76
N PHE A 11 42.71 65.75 -43.74
CA PHE A 11 43.97 65.06 -43.55
C PHE A 11 44.91 65.18 -44.76
N ARG A 12 46.21 65.27 -44.49
CA ARG A 12 47.29 64.66 -45.28
C ARG A 12 48.53 64.48 -44.40
N SER A 13 48.92 63.23 -44.13
CA SER A 13 50.33 62.80 -44.19
C SER A 13 50.43 61.29 -44.01
N THR A 14 50.98 60.69 -45.05
CA THR A 14 51.43 59.31 -45.19
C THR A 14 52.65 58.96 -44.32
N LEU A 15 52.83 57.64 -44.14
CA LEU A 15 54.09 56.89 -43.95
C LEU A 15 54.64 56.67 -42.53
N THR A 16 54.30 55.46 -42.04
CA THR A 16 55.20 54.39 -41.54
C THR A 16 56.06 54.62 -40.30
N ARG A 17 55.76 53.84 -39.25
CA ARG A 17 56.78 53.03 -38.57
C ARG A 17 56.16 51.76 -37.97
N ASN A 18 56.63 50.62 -38.47
CA ASN A 18 56.37 49.28 -37.95
C ASN A 18 56.80 49.18 -36.48
N THR A 19 55.87 48.79 -35.62
CA THR A 19 56.18 48.05 -34.39
C THR A 19 55.42 46.74 -34.45
N ARG A 20 56.17 45.65 -34.61
CA ARG A 20 55.67 44.28 -34.59
C ARG A 20 55.15 44.00 -33.18
N TYR A 21 53.83 43.91 -33.02
CA TYR A 21 53.25 43.18 -31.91
C TYR A 21 53.26 41.70 -32.29
N PHE A 22 54.01 40.90 -31.55
CA PHE A 22 53.87 39.44 -31.58
C PHE A 22 52.46 39.11 -31.09
N SER A 23 51.59 38.70 -32.02
CA SER A 23 50.36 38.00 -31.67
C SER A 23 50.74 36.60 -31.20
N VAL A 24 50.66 36.34 -29.90
CA VAL A 24 50.46 34.97 -29.43
C VAL A 24 49.13 34.53 -30.03
N THR A 25 49.19 33.61 -30.99
CA THR A 25 48.02 33.05 -31.63
C THR A 25 47.15 32.41 -30.56
N ARG A 26 45.84 32.69 -30.60
CA ARG A 26 44.76 32.06 -29.81
C ARG A 26 44.64 30.53 -30.01
N SER A 27 45.63 29.88 -30.61
CA SER A 27 45.55 28.52 -31.16
C SER A 27 45.91 27.41 -30.18
N THR A 28 46.13 27.71 -28.90
CA THR A 28 46.59 26.72 -27.92
C THR A 28 45.55 26.32 -26.89
N TYR A 29 44.40 27.01 -26.82
CA TYR A 29 43.37 26.73 -25.81
C TYR A 29 42.20 25.97 -26.42
N ILE A 30 41.73 24.91 -25.76
CA ILE A 30 40.53 24.18 -26.14
C ILE A 30 39.30 25.04 -25.81
N ASP A 31 38.74 25.74 -26.81
CA ASP A 31 37.47 26.46 -26.68
C ASP A 31 36.29 25.51 -26.84
N VAL A 32 35.94 24.82 -25.75
CA VAL A 32 34.86 23.83 -25.70
C VAL A 32 33.52 24.40 -26.19
N LYS A 33 33.28 25.70 -26.05
CA LYS A 33 32.03 26.35 -26.48
C LYS A 33 31.86 26.35 -28.00
N SER A 34 32.93 26.18 -28.75
CA SER A 34 32.92 26.06 -30.20
C SER A 34 32.59 24.63 -30.70
N HIS A 35 32.58 23.65 -29.80
CA HIS A 35 32.33 22.25 -30.15
C HIS A 35 30.83 21.94 -30.17
N ASN A 36 30.33 21.52 -31.34
CA ASN A 36 28.92 21.21 -31.54
C ASN A 36 28.60 19.73 -31.30
N SER A 37 29.62 18.86 -31.29
CA SER A 37 29.51 17.43 -31.00
C SER A 37 30.56 16.91 -30.00
N LEU A 38 30.28 15.76 -29.37
CA LEU A 38 31.27 15.00 -28.60
C LEU A 38 32.48 14.62 -29.47
N ASN A 39 32.23 14.30 -30.74
CA ASN A 39 33.28 13.94 -31.70
C ASN A 39 34.19 15.13 -32.05
N ASP A 40 33.64 16.36 -32.14
CA ASP A 40 34.44 17.58 -32.33
C ASP A 40 35.44 17.75 -31.19
N THR A 41 34.98 17.49 -29.96
CA THR A 41 35.82 17.56 -28.76
C THR A 41 36.86 16.46 -28.73
N LEU A 42 36.48 15.22 -29.09
CA LEU A 42 37.41 14.09 -29.19
C LEU A 42 38.52 14.34 -30.21
N ASN A 43 38.18 14.91 -31.38
CA ASN A 43 39.18 15.26 -32.40
C ASN A 43 40.09 16.39 -31.92
N CYS A 44 39.53 17.45 -31.33
CA CYS A 44 40.29 18.56 -30.77
C CYS A 44 41.26 18.10 -29.66
N LEU A 45 40.81 17.19 -28.76
CA LEU A 45 41.67 16.60 -27.74
C LEU A 45 42.81 15.76 -28.33
N ARG A 46 42.57 15.03 -29.43
CA ARG A 46 43.63 14.26 -30.12
C ARG A 46 44.69 15.14 -30.76
N GLU A 47 44.29 16.31 -31.26
CA GLU A 47 45.18 17.21 -32.00
C GLU A 47 45.94 18.19 -31.09
N ASN A 48 45.31 18.65 -30.00
CA ASN A 48 45.78 19.81 -29.25
C ASN A 48 46.14 19.54 -27.77
N ALA A 49 45.85 18.35 -27.22
CA ALA A 49 46.01 18.07 -25.78
C ALA A 49 47.43 18.32 -25.24
N ASP A 50 48.49 18.12 -26.02
CA ASP A 50 49.87 18.32 -25.57
C ASP A 50 50.26 19.80 -25.47
N THR A 51 49.47 20.71 -26.03
CA THR A 51 49.80 22.14 -26.18
C THR A 51 48.91 23.08 -25.37
N ASP A 52 47.85 22.57 -24.73
CA ASP A 52 46.94 23.37 -23.91
C ASP A 52 47.47 23.51 -22.46
N PRO A 53 47.83 24.72 -22.02
CA PRO A 53 48.32 24.96 -20.66
C PRO A 53 47.23 24.78 -19.59
N ASP A 54 45.94 24.92 -19.92
CA ASP A 54 44.84 24.81 -18.96
C ASP A 54 44.51 23.35 -18.62
N LEU A 55 44.88 22.39 -19.48
CA LEU A 55 44.86 20.96 -19.14
C LEU A 55 45.74 20.67 -17.92
N LYS A 56 46.87 21.38 -17.76
CA LYS A 56 47.75 21.24 -16.58
C LYS A 56 47.15 21.82 -15.31
N SER A 57 46.29 22.84 -15.45
CA SER A 57 45.53 23.41 -14.32
C SER A 57 44.31 22.59 -13.93
N GLY A 58 43.88 21.67 -14.82
CA GLY A 58 42.68 20.85 -14.66
C GLY A 58 41.37 21.54 -15.08
N GLN A 59 41.34 22.87 -15.22
CA GLN A 59 40.12 23.63 -15.54
C GLN A 59 39.44 23.18 -16.84
N THR A 60 40.23 22.87 -17.88
CA THR A 60 39.71 22.40 -19.17
C THR A 60 38.88 21.11 -19.04
N TYR A 61 39.21 20.22 -18.09
CA TYR A 61 38.43 18.99 -17.86
C TYR A 61 37.03 19.32 -17.36
N HIS A 62 36.92 20.24 -16.39
CA HIS A 62 35.63 20.68 -15.84
C HIS A 62 34.79 21.36 -16.92
N ASP A 63 35.40 22.21 -17.74
CA ASP A 63 34.70 22.91 -18.81
C ASP A 63 34.16 21.94 -19.88
N ILE A 64 34.96 20.93 -20.25
CA ILE A 64 34.54 19.85 -21.16
C ILE A 64 33.35 19.07 -20.59
N ILE A 65 33.47 18.60 -19.34
CA ILE A 65 32.43 17.77 -18.69
C ILE A 65 31.12 18.57 -18.58
N ASN A 66 31.18 19.79 -18.04
CA ASN A 66 29.99 20.62 -17.82
C ASN A 66 29.32 21.05 -19.13
N HIS A 67 30.10 21.38 -20.16
CA HIS A 67 29.55 21.72 -21.48
C HIS A 67 28.77 20.56 -22.08
N HIS A 68 29.36 19.36 -22.08
CA HIS A 68 28.69 18.19 -22.67
C HIS A 68 27.55 17.68 -21.83
N ALA A 69 27.63 17.74 -20.50
CA ALA A 69 26.49 17.45 -19.63
C ALA A 69 25.29 18.34 -19.97
N SER A 70 25.52 19.65 -20.07
CA SER A 70 24.49 20.65 -20.42
C SER A 70 23.95 20.47 -21.85
N ARG A 71 24.78 19.98 -22.78
CA ARG A 71 24.39 19.71 -24.16
C ARG A 71 23.48 18.49 -24.23
N VAL A 72 23.90 17.39 -23.62
CA VAL A 72 23.17 16.11 -23.62
C VAL A 72 21.82 16.25 -22.92
N GLU A 73 21.74 17.04 -21.84
CA GLU A 73 20.48 17.34 -21.15
C GLU A 73 19.43 18.00 -22.06
N LYS A 74 19.86 18.78 -23.06
CA LYS A 74 18.98 19.53 -23.98
C LYS A 74 18.59 18.75 -25.22
N LEU A 75 19.11 17.54 -25.42
CA LEU A 75 18.80 16.74 -26.61
C LEU A 75 17.39 16.10 -26.51
N PRO A 76 16.63 16.04 -27.61
CA PRO A 76 15.32 15.36 -27.64
C PRO A 76 15.47 13.85 -27.46
N LYS A 77 14.54 13.21 -26.74
CA LYS A 77 14.57 11.80 -26.28
C LYS A 77 14.36 10.73 -27.39
N GLU A 78 15.03 10.85 -28.54
CA GLU A 78 14.87 9.98 -29.72
C GLU A 78 16.18 9.24 -30.10
N GLU A 79 16.12 8.30 -31.05
CA GLU A 79 17.20 7.33 -31.46
C GLU A 79 18.60 7.92 -31.71
N VAL A 80 18.72 9.24 -31.98
CA VAL A 80 20.01 9.94 -32.10
C VAL A 80 20.82 9.91 -30.79
N ILE A 81 20.17 9.62 -29.67
CA ILE A 81 20.76 9.60 -28.32
C ILE A 81 21.71 8.41 -28.07
N GLU A 82 21.45 7.20 -28.58
CA GLU A 82 22.25 6.02 -28.20
C GLU A 82 23.72 6.19 -28.63
N LYS A 83 23.94 6.74 -29.82
CA LYS A 83 25.29 7.03 -30.32
C LYS A 83 26.00 8.11 -29.50
N GLU A 84 25.28 9.16 -29.09
CA GLU A 84 25.80 10.20 -28.21
C GLU A 84 26.18 9.65 -26.82
N TYR A 85 25.42 8.68 -26.29
CA TYR A 85 25.75 8.02 -25.01
C TYR A 85 26.97 7.11 -25.10
N ASP A 86 27.19 6.43 -26.23
CA ASP A 86 28.43 5.70 -26.48
C ASP A 86 29.63 6.65 -26.64
N ASP A 87 29.43 7.78 -27.31
CA ASP A 87 30.46 8.81 -27.45
C ASP A 87 30.84 9.45 -26.10
N LEU A 88 29.93 9.53 -25.12
CA LEU A 88 30.24 9.94 -23.74
C LEU A 88 31.24 8.99 -23.07
N TYR A 89 31.11 7.69 -23.31
CA TYR A 89 32.07 6.70 -22.81
C TYR A 89 33.45 6.90 -23.43
N MET A 90 33.51 7.14 -24.74
CA MET A 90 34.75 7.40 -25.45
C MET A 90 35.42 8.72 -25.01
N LEU A 91 34.63 9.78 -24.79
CA LEU A 91 35.11 11.03 -24.21
C LEU A 91 35.71 10.78 -22.83
N SER A 92 34.98 10.12 -21.95
CA SER A 92 35.41 9.85 -20.58
C SER A 92 36.70 9.02 -20.54
N LEU A 93 36.81 7.98 -21.38
CA LEU A 93 38.03 7.21 -21.58
C LEU A 93 39.23 8.09 -22.01
N THR A 94 38.97 9.03 -22.93
CA THR A 94 40.02 9.91 -23.47
C THR A 94 40.48 10.90 -22.40
N LEU A 95 39.55 11.53 -21.69
CA LEU A 95 39.85 12.43 -20.57
C LEU A 95 40.66 11.72 -19.48
N LEU A 96 40.33 10.47 -19.15
CA LEU A 96 41.04 9.74 -18.11
C LEU A 96 42.46 9.34 -18.51
N LYS A 97 42.67 8.92 -19.76
CA LYS A 97 44.03 8.70 -20.28
C LYS A 97 44.87 9.96 -20.24
N LEU A 98 44.28 11.12 -20.58
CA LEU A 98 44.96 12.41 -20.48
C LEU A 98 45.30 12.73 -19.02
N LEU A 99 44.33 12.57 -18.10
CA LEU A 99 44.52 12.84 -16.67
C LEU A 99 45.61 11.98 -16.01
N GLU A 100 45.79 10.74 -16.48
CA GLU A 100 46.89 9.86 -16.07
C GLU A 100 48.25 10.36 -16.57
N ASN A 101 48.30 10.88 -17.79
CA ASN A 101 49.52 11.35 -18.45
C ASN A 101 49.91 12.80 -18.08
N THR A 102 49.07 13.51 -17.31
CA THR A 102 49.36 14.86 -16.80
C THR A 102 49.69 14.80 -15.31
N PRO A 103 50.97 14.63 -14.93
CA PRO A 103 51.39 14.55 -13.52
C PRO A 103 51.26 15.89 -12.79
N GLU A 104 51.15 17.02 -13.50
CA GLU A 104 51.04 18.35 -12.91
C GLU A 104 49.69 18.64 -12.22
N VAL A 105 48.63 17.90 -12.57
CA VAL A 105 47.32 18.04 -11.93
C VAL A 105 47.38 17.44 -10.51
N SER A 106 46.97 18.20 -9.49
CA SER A 106 47.00 17.75 -8.10
C SER A 106 46.06 16.55 -7.86
N GLN A 107 46.36 15.75 -6.84
CA GLN A 107 45.54 14.58 -6.51
C GLN A 107 44.11 14.97 -6.09
N GLU A 108 43.93 16.05 -5.31
CA GLU A 108 42.59 16.62 -5.05
C GLU A 108 41.83 16.91 -6.34
N TYR A 109 42.47 17.56 -7.30
CA TYR A 109 41.80 17.97 -8.54
C TYR A 109 41.49 16.77 -9.46
N LYS A 110 42.35 15.75 -9.46
CA LYS A 110 42.04 14.45 -10.12
C LYS A 110 40.80 13.81 -9.52
N LYS A 111 40.65 13.84 -8.19
CA LYS A 111 39.45 13.34 -7.50
C LYS A 111 38.22 14.14 -7.87
N GLU A 112 38.30 15.47 -7.92
CA GLU A 112 37.19 16.33 -8.33
C GLU A 112 36.72 16.01 -9.76
N ILE A 113 37.65 15.88 -10.72
CA ILE A 113 37.32 15.52 -12.11
C ILE A 113 36.62 14.16 -12.17
N LEU A 114 37.13 13.16 -11.44
CA LEU A 114 36.57 11.81 -11.41
C LEU A 114 35.16 11.78 -10.81
N ASN A 115 34.92 12.52 -9.73
CA ASN A 115 33.57 12.67 -9.16
C ASN A 115 32.65 13.39 -10.14
N ASN A 116 33.11 14.47 -10.78
CA ASN A 116 32.31 15.22 -11.76
C ASN A 116 31.87 14.34 -12.95
N LEU A 117 32.74 13.42 -13.43
CA LEU A 117 32.36 12.43 -14.43
C LEU A 117 31.19 11.53 -13.96
N ILE A 118 31.25 11.06 -12.72
CA ILE A 118 30.18 10.24 -12.12
C ILE A 118 28.91 11.08 -12.02
N GLU A 119 29.00 12.26 -11.41
CA GLU A 119 27.86 13.12 -11.10
C GLU A 119 27.09 13.54 -12.35
N LYS A 120 27.80 13.80 -13.46
CA LYS A 120 27.18 14.31 -14.69
C LYS A 120 26.75 13.22 -15.68
N PHE A 121 27.45 12.10 -15.74
CA PHE A 121 27.27 11.12 -16.81
C PHE A 121 26.61 9.79 -16.38
N SER A 122 26.44 9.52 -15.08
CA SER A 122 25.83 8.28 -14.58
C SER A 122 24.46 7.99 -15.19
N GLN A 123 23.61 9.01 -15.30
CA GLN A 123 22.25 8.87 -15.82
C GLN A 123 22.17 8.52 -17.31
N TYR A 124 23.20 8.89 -18.08
CA TYR A 124 23.25 8.71 -19.54
C TYR A 124 23.98 7.43 -19.91
N ASN A 125 25.14 7.19 -19.30
CA ASN A 125 25.92 5.99 -19.51
C ASN A 125 26.65 5.55 -18.23
N TYR A 126 26.05 4.61 -17.51
CA TYR A 126 26.58 4.08 -16.26
C TYR A 126 27.97 3.42 -16.39
N ALA A 127 28.40 3.03 -17.60
CA ALA A 127 29.74 2.53 -17.83
C ALA A 127 30.82 3.59 -17.57
N VAL A 128 30.51 4.88 -17.82
CA VAL A 128 31.38 6.02 -17.48
C VAL A 128 31.67 6.04 -15.98
N SER A 129 30.61 5.95 -15.17
CA SER A 129 30.70 6.00 -13.72
C SER A 129 31.45 4.80 -13.16
N THR A 130 31.24 3.61 -13.73
CA THR A 130 32.01 2.41 -13.36
C THR A 130 33.51 2.60 -13.66
N LEU A 131 33.84 3.29 -14.75
CA LEU A 131 35.21 3.53 -15.16
C LEU A 131 35.91 4.55 -14.25
N ALA A 132 35.25 5.65 -13.93
CA ALA A 132 35.74 6.64 -12.95
C ALA A 132 35.82 6.05 -11.53
N LEU A 133 34.81 5.27 -11.12
CA LEU A 133 34.77 4.60 -9.81
C LEU A 133 35.97 3.66 -9.61
N ARG A 134 36.34 2.86 -10.62
CA ARG A 134 37.52 1.98 -10.54
C ARG A 134 38.82 2.74 -10.27
N LYS A 135 38.92 3.98 -10.74
CA LYS A 135 40.10 4.84 -10.51
C LYS A 135 40.06 5.50 -9.13
N LEU A 136 38.87 5.77 -8.58
CA LEU A 136 38.70 6.33 -7.24
C LEU A 136 38.86 5.28 -6.12
N LEU A 137 38.51 4.02 -6.38
CA LEU A 137 38.42 2.93 -5.39
C LEU A 137 39.75 2.50 -4.73
N GLU A 138 40.90 3.12 -5.08
CA GLU A 138 42.13 2.96 -4.27
C GLU A 138 41.96 3.53 -2.84
N ASP A 139 41.00 4.44 -2.62
CA ASP A 139 40.50 4.84 -1.30
C ASP A 139 39.00 5.24 -1.37
N LYS A 140 38.14 4.56 -0.59
CA LYS A 140 36.68 4.84 -0.53
C LYS A 140 36.35 6.27 -0.11
N ARG A 141 37.27 6.97 0.57
CA ARG A 141 37.11 8.37 1.01
C ARG A 141 37.21 9.40 -0.11
N ASN A 142 37.43 8.96 -1.35
CA ASN A 142 37.58 9.85 -2.50
C ASN A 142 36.27 10.15 -3.24
N LEU A 143 35.16 9.48 -2.89
CA LEU A 143 33.87 9.75 -3.51
C LEU A 143 33.12 10.89 -2.79
N SER A 144 32.59 11.83 -3.56
CA SER A 144 31.64 12.81 -3.07
C SER A 144 30.30 12.13 -2.74
N LEU A 145 29.53 12.71 -1.82
CA LEU A 145 28.19 12.22 -1.49
C LEU A 145 27.26 12.23 -2.72
N GLU A 146 27.38 13.24 -3.58
CA GLU A 146 26.62 13.31 -4.83
C GLU A 146 27.01 12.18 -5.78
N SER A 147 28.30 11.88 -5.93
CA SER A 147 28.76 10.75 -6.74
C SER A 147 28.19 9.42 -6.24
N ILE A 148 28.17 9.19 -4.93
CA ILE A 148 27.57 7.99 -4.34
C ILE A 148 26.08 7.93 -4.65
N ASN A 149 25.36 9.04 -4.49
CA ASN A 149 23.94 9.11 -4.78
C ASN A 149 23.63 8.79 -6.26
N GLN A 150 24.41 9.36 -7.18
CA GLN A 150 24.27 9.14 -8.63
C GLN A 150 24.58 7.70 -9.03
N LEU A 151 25.61 7.08 -8.42
CA LEU A 151 25.92 5.66 -8.62
C LEU A 151 24.77 4.76 -8.21
N ILE A 152 24.13 5.01 -7.06
CA ILE A 152 23.01 4.19 -6.60
C ILE A 152 21.76 4.44 -7.47
N THR A 153 21.41 5.70 -7.69
CA THR A 153 20.20 6.11 -8.42
C THR A 153 20.16 5.51 -9.82
N HIS A 154 21.30 5.50 -10.51
CA HIS A 154 21.38 5.04 -11.89
C HIS A 154 21.97 3.63 -12.05
N ASN A 155 22.15 2.89 -10.95
CA ASN A 155 22.66 1.53 -11.00
C ASN A 155 21.73 0.62 -11.85
N PRO A 156 22.23 0.01 -12.93
CA PRO A 156 21.42 -0.89 -13.73
C PRO A 156 21.25 -2.28 -13.09
N GLY A 157 22.02 -2.62 -12.05
CA GLY A 157 21.97 -3.92 -11.36
C GLY A 157 22.67 -5.07 -12.11
N ARG A 158 23.52 -4.77 -13.11
CA ARG A 158 24.21 -5.81 -13.93
C ARG A 158 25.32 -6.54 -13.20
N VAL A 159 26.06 -5.83 -12.33
CA VAL A 159 27.26 -6.35 -11.66
C VAL A 159 26.97 -6.52 -10.18
N ASP A 160 26.67 -5.42 -9.51
CA ASP A 160 26.23 -5.39 -8.12
C ASP A 160 24.74 -5.01 -8.11
N SER A 161 23.93 -5.73 -7.33
CA SER A 161 22.57 -5.30 -7.03
C SER A 161 22.60 -3.98 -6.24
N SER A 162 21.53 -3.19 -6.33
CA SER A 162 21.47 -1.91 -5.60
C SER A 162 21.65 -2.06 -4.09
N TRP A 163 21.23 -3.17 -3.50
CA TRP A 163 21.53 -3.54 -2.11
C TRP A 163 23.04 -3.64 -1.84
N SER A 164 23.73 -4.48 -2.62
CA SER A 164 25.17 -4.73 -2.46
C SER A 164 25.98 -3.46 -2.72
N LEU A 165 25.59 -2.67 -3.72
CA LEU A 165 26.23 -1.41 -4.06
C LEU A 165 26.08 -0.38 -2.93
N TYR A 166 24.88 -0.23 -2.36
CA TYR A 166 24.65 0.64 -1.20
C TYR A 166 25.55 0.25 -0.03
N HIS A 167 25.61 -1.03 0.36
CA HIS A 167 26.48 -1.45 1.46
C HIS A 167 27.98 -1.24 1.20
N LYS A 168 28.40 -1.32 -0.06
CA LYS A 168 29.80 -1.10 -0.45
C LYS A 168 30.19 0.37 -0.36
N LEU A 169 29.28 1.28 -0.69
CA LEU A 169 29.53 2.71 -0.91
C LEU A 169 28.91 3.64 0.15
N LYS A 170 28.03 3.14 1.04
CA LYS A 170 27.36 4.00 2.01
C LYS A 170 28.38 4.78 2.85
N PRO A 171 28.11 6.07 3.12
CA PRO A 171 28.96 6.87 3.99
C PRO A 171 28.99 6.30 5.42
N GLU A 172 30.04 6.65 6.18
CA GLU A 172 30.16 6.27 7.60
C GLU A 172 29.01 6.88 8.43
N GLU A 173 28.67 8.14 8.14
CA GLU A 173 27.49 8.81 8.70
C GLU A 173 26.28 8.64 7.77
N PRO A 174 25.07 8.33 8.29
CA PRO A 174 23.86 8.21 7.48
C PRO A 174 23.59 9.46 6.64
N HIS A 175 23.15 9.26 5.39
CA HIS A 175 22.79 10.35 4.48
C HIS A 175 21.48 10.04 3.78
N ASP A 176 20.45 10.84 4.06
CA ASP A 176 19.06 10.56 3.69
C ASP A 176 18.87 10.36 2.19
N MET A 177 19.40 11.25 1.34
CA MET A 177 19.24 11.14 -0.11
C MET A 177 19.82 9.83 -0.68
N ILE A 178 20.94 9.35 -0.13
CA ILE A 178 21.60 8.12 -0.58
C ILE A 178 20.74 6.91 -0.17
N ALA A 179 20.24 6.90 1.07
CA ALA A 179 19.33 5.87 1.57
C ALA A 179 18.01 5.85 0.79
N ILE A 180 17.41 7.02 0.51
CA ILE A 180 16.16 7.15 -0.26
C ILE A 180 16.36 6.66 -1.70
N SER A 181 17.48 6.98 -2.35
CA SER A 181 17.80 6.47 -3.68
C SER A 181 17.93 4.94 -3.67
N ALA A 182 18.58 4.36 -2.66
CA ALA A 182 18.67 2.91 -2.52
C ALA A 182 17.28 2.28 -2.25
N LEU A 183 16.47 2.90 -1.39
CA LEU A 183 15.11 2.48 -1.06
C LEU A 183 14.23 2.40 -2.32
N LYS A 184 14.24 3.46 -3.15
CA LYS A 184 13.53 3.49 -4.44
C LYS A 184 13.99 2.38 -5.37
N LYS A 185 15.29 2.14 -5.46
CA LYS A 185 15.85 1.09 -6.31
C LYS A 185 15.43 -0.31 -5.86
N LEU A 186 15.34 -0.55 -4.56
CA LEU A 186 14.83 -1.82 -4.05
C LEU A 186 13.33 -2.00 -4.29
N LEU A 187 12.53 -0.95 -4.12
CA LEU A 187 11.08 -0.98 -4.33
C LEU A 187 10.68 -1.13 -5.80
N TYR A 188 11.27 -0.33 -6.69
CA TYR A 188 10.93 -0.33 -8.12
C TYR A 188 11.76 -1.30 -8.96
N GLY A 189 12.87 -1.78 -8.42
CA GLY A 189 13.78 -2.73 -9.06
C GLY A 189 14.90 -2.10 -9.87
N ASP A 190 15.91 -2.94 -10.13
CA ASP A 190 17.01 -2.60 -11.03
C ASP A 190 16.59 -2.73 -12.50
N SER A 191 17.22 -1.98 -13.40
CA SER A 191 16.83 -1.99 -14.82
C SER A 191 16.93 -3.38 -15.45
N VAL A 192 17.87 -4.21 -15.01
CA VAL A 192 17.97 -5.62 -15.41
C VAL A 192 16.82 -6.44 -14.85
N GLU A 193 16.52 -6.31 -13.55
CA GLU A 193 15.39 -7.01 -12.90
C GLU A 193 14.06 -6.67 -13.58
N ILE A 194 13.85 -5.41 -13.96
CA ILE A 194 12.65 -4.97 -14.67
C ILE A 194 12.55 -5.64 -16.04
N LYS A 195 13.64 -5.66 -16.82
CA LYS A 195 13.69 -6.31 -18.14
C LYS A 195 13.42 -7.80 -18.07
N GLU A 196 13.87 -8.45 -17.00
CA GLU A 196 13.68 -9.90 -16.77
C GLU A 196 12.39 -10.22 -16.00
N ASN A 197 11.59 -9.21 -15.63
CA ASN A 197 10.38 -9.34 -14.83
C ASN A 197 10.62 -9.97 -13.43
N LEU A 198 11.80 -9.74 -12.86
CA LEU A 198 12.25 -10.21 -11.54
C LEU A 198 12.25 -9.10 -10.47
N HIS A 199 11.72 -7.91 -10.79
CA HIS A 199 11.75 -6.74 -9.91
C HIS A 199 10.79 -6.80 -8.72
N LYS A 200 9.89 -7.80 -8.66
CA LYS A 200 8.90 -7.95 -7.58
C LYS A 200 9.60 -8.07 -6.22
N VAL A 201 9.03 -7.41 -5.21
CA VAL A 201 9.55 -7.45 -3.84
C VAL A 201 9.11 -8.77 -3.19
N ASP A 202 10.08 -9.61 -2.82
CA ASP A 202 9.86 -10.77 -1.97
C ASP A 202 10.15 -10.41 -0.50
N ILE A 203 9.96 -11.38 0.42
CA ILE A 203 10.16 -11.14 1.86
C ILE A 203 11.60 -10.75 2.20
N LYS A 204 12.59 -11.28 1.47
CA LYS A 204 14.01 -10.96 1.68
C LYS A 204 14.31 -9.52 1.25
N LYS A 205 13.80 -9.09 0.10
CA LYS A 205 13.92 -7.72 -0.39
C LYS A 205 13.14 -6.76 0.49
N LEU A 206 11.99 -7.14 1.04
CA LEU A 206 11.24 -6.35 2.02
C LEU A 206 12.06 -6.09 3.29
N ILE A 207 12.75 -7.11 3.83
CA ILE A 207 13.65 -6.94 4.99
C ILE A 207 14.75 -5.92 4.67
N GLN A 208 15.36 -6.01 3.48
CA GLN A 208 16.37 -5.05 3.02
C GLN A 208 15.82 -3.63 2.91
N ILE A 209 14.61 -3.50 2.33
CA ILE A 209 13.89 -2.23 2.20
C ILE A 209 13.67 -1.60 3.57
N LEU A 210 13.19 -2.36 4.55
CA LEU A 210 12.96 -1.89 5.91
C LEU A 210 14.26 -1.50 6.61
N GLN A 211 15.35 -2.26 6.40
CA GLN A 211 16.68 -1.90 6.92
C GLN A 211 17.18 -0.56 6.37
N ILE A 212 16.97 -0.27 5.07
CA ILE A 212 17.32 1.03 4.50
C ILE A 212 16.38 2.12 5.02
N TYR A 213 15.08 1.84 5.08
CA TYR A 213 14.09 2.79 5.59
C TYR A 213 14.51 3.30 6.97
N GLU A 214 14.91 2.42 7.90
CA GLU A 214 15.36 2.82 9.25
C GLU A 214 16.57 3.78 9.23
N THR A 215 17.45 3.69 8.24
CA THR A 215 18.61 4.58 8.13
C THR A 215 18.29 6.00 7.67
N VAL A 216 17.08 6.25 7.14
CA VAL A 216 16.63 7.58 6.73
C VAL A 216 16.29 8.38 7.99
N GLY A 217 17.02 9.45 8.29
CA GLY A 217 16.76 10.34 9.41
C GLY A 217 15.47 11.12 9.20
N ASP A 218 15.40 11.94 8.15
CA ASP A 218 14.21 12.70 7.81
C ASP A 218 13.27 11.93 6.86
N LYS A 219 12.26 11.30 7.46
CA LYS A 219 11.23 10.54 6.73
C LYS A 219 10.35 11.41 5.82
N SER A 220 10.33 12.74 5.99
CA SER A 220 9.54 13.64 5.16
C SER A 220 10.11 13.81 3.74
N LEU A 221 11.37 13.43 3.53
CA LEU A 221 12.03 13.46 2.21
C LEU A 221 11.60 12.31 1.28
N ILE A 222 10.92 11.29 1.81
CA ILE A 222 10.39 10.19 1.02
C ILE A 222 9.07 10.66 0.38
N ASP A 223 8.99 10.61 -0.95
CA ASP A 223 7.77 11.00 -1.66
C ASP A 223 6.63 9.99 -1.52
N ASP A 224 5.40 10.49 -1.71
CA ASP A 224 4.16 9.73 -1.55
C ASP A 224 4.12 8.45 -2.41
N LYS A 225 4.65 8.49 -3.64
CA LYS A 225 4.67 7.31 -4.51
C LYS A 225 5.55 6.20 -3.95
N THR A 226 6.66 6.59 -3.32
CA THR A 226 7.57 5.65 -2.67
C THR A 226 6.93 5.05 -1.43
N TYR A 227 6.24 5.86 -0.62
CA TYR A 227 5.46 5.37 0.52
C TYR A 227 4.34 4.41 0.10
N LEU A 228 3.52 4.78 -0.88
CA LEU A 228 2.43 3.94 -1.38
C LEU A 228 2.97 2.60 -1.90
N CYS A 229 4.11 2.60 -2.62
CA CYS A 229 4.75 1.37 -3.07
C CYS A 229 5.25 0.50 -1.91
N LEU A 230 5.85 1.10 -0.88
CA LEU A 230 6.26 0.37 0.33
C LEU A 230 5.06 -0.27 1.03
N MET A 231 3.99 0.50 1.23
CA MET A 231 2.76 0.06 1.89
C MET A 231 2.06 -1.07 1.11
N ASP A 232 1.96 -0.93 -0.22
CA ASP A 232 1.41 -1.96 -1.10
C ASP A 232 2.16 -3.30 -0.97
N ASN A 233 3.49 -3.26 -0.89
CA ASN A 233 4.30 -4.47 -0.67
C ASN A 233 4.13 -5.05 0.75
N LEU A 234 3.99 -4.20 1.78
CA LEU A 234 3.70 -4.66 3.14
C LEU A 234 2.34 -5.38 3.21
N ILE A 235 1.31 -4.86 2.56
CA ILE A 235 -0.02 -5.47 2.51
C ILE A 235 0.02 -6.79 1.73
N LYS A 236 0.61 -6.80 0.52
CA LYS A 236 0.75 -8.01 -0.31
C LYS A 236 1.48 -9.15 0.39
N LEU A 237 2.49 -8.83 1.19
CA LEU A 237 3.28 -9.79 1.93
C LEU A 237 2.73 -10.08 3.34
N SER A 238 1.54 -9.54 3.68
CA SER A 238 0.89 -9.71 4.99
C SER A 238 1.78 -9.30 6.17
N CYS A 239 2.45 -8.17 6.01
CA CYS A 239 3.42 -7.57 6.94
C CYS A 239 2.98 -6.17 7.44
N THR A 240 1.73 -5.77 7.22
CA THR A 240 1.17 -4.45 7.61
C THR A 240 1.30 -4.13 9.10
N ALA A 241 1.47 -5.14 9.95
CA ALA A 241 1.70 -4.94 11.39
C ALA A 241 2.91 -4.06 11.70
N ILE A 242 3.95 -4.11 10.86
CA ILE A 242 5.19 -3.34 11.02
C ILE A 242 4.92 -1.84 11.01
N VAL A 243 3.87 -1.41 10.30
CA VAL A 243 3.49 -0.02 10.11
C VAL A 243 3.20 0.69 11.44
N THR A 244 2.75 -0.04 12.47
CA THR A 244 2.50 0.49 13.82
C THR A 244 3.77 1.02 14.53
N SER A 245 4.94 0.58 14.07
CA SER A 245 6.24 0.98 14.59
C SER A 245 6.99 1.91 13.64
N MET A 246 6.40 2.24 12.49
CA MET A 246 6.97 3.12 11.46
C MET A 246 6.29 4.48 11.49
N TYR A 247 7.00 5.51 11.04
CA TYR A 247 6.38 6.79 10.70
C TYR A 247 5.86 6.73 9.26
N ILE A 248 4.54 6.78 9.09
CA ILE A 248 3.89 6.89 7.79
C ILE A 248 3.11 8.22 7.77
N PRO A 249 3.28 9.06 6.73
CA PRO A 249 2.51 10.29 6.63
C PRO A 249 1.00 9.99 6.65
N PRO A 250 0.19 10.74 7.43
CA PRO A 250 -1.25 10.48 7.55
C PRO A 250 -1.98 10.46 6.21
N ALA A 251 -1.58 11.33 5.27
CA ALA A 251 -2.15 11.36 3.92
C ALA A 251 -2.03 10.00 3.21
N ILE A 252 -0.94 9.25 3.41
CA ILE A 252 -0.75 7.93 2.82
C ILE A 252 -1.70 6.91 3.46
N ILE A 253 -1.87 6.96 4.78
CA ILE A 253 -2.82 6.10 5.50
C ILE A 253 -4.26 6.37 5.01
N GLU A 254 -4.63 7.64 4.87
CA GLU A 254 -5.91 8.07 4.33
C GLU A 254 -6.14 7.56 2.92
N THR A 255 -5.16 7.71 2.03
CA THR A 255 -5.22 7.19 0.66
C THR A 255 -5.47 5.69 0.65
N LEU A 256 -4.73 4.91 1.44
CA LEU A 256 -4.87 3.45 1.50
C LEU A 256 -6.23 2.99 2.03
N ILE A 257 -6.80 3.68 3.02
CA ILE A 257 -8.10 3.33 3.57
C ILE A 257 -9.23 3.74 2.62
N ASN A 258 -9.09 4.90 1.96
CA ASN A 258 -10.17 5.51 1.19
C ASN A 258 -10.22 5.10 -0.27
N GLU A 259 -9.10 4.76 -0.90
CA GLU A 259 -9.04 4.41 -2.32
C GLU A 259 -9.18 2.90 -2.54
N ASP A 260 -9.99 2.52 -3.53
CA ASP A 260 -10.26 1.11 -3.87
C ASP A 260 -9.40 0.60 -5.05
N ASP A 261 -8.46 1.42 -5.54
CA ASP A 261 -7.65 1.16 -6.74
C ASP A 261 -6.29 0.45 -6.45
N GLY A 262 -6.01 0.16 -5.18
CA GLY A 262 -4.82 -0.54 -4.70
C GLY A 262 -4.99 -2.02 -4.38
N THR A 263 -4.05 -2.58 -3.62
CA THR A 263 -4.18 -3.94 -3.07
C THR A 263 -5.32 -3.99 -2.07
N PRO A 264 -6.28 -4.93 -2.21
CA PRO A 264 -7.38 -5.07 -1.28
C PRO A 264 -6.90 -5.25 0.16
N LEU A 265 -7.41 -4.41 1.06
CA LEU A 265 -7.14 -4.50 2.49
C LEU A 265 -7.96 -5.62 3.13
N ASN A 266 -7.31 -6.46 3.94
CA ASN A 266 -8.00 -7.38 4.84
C ASN A 266 -8.40 -6.65 6.12
N ASN A 267 -9.28 -7.26 6.92
CA ASN A 267 -9.74 -6.64 8.17
C ASN A 267 -8.60 -6.22 9.11
N ILE A 268 -7.53 -7.03 9.18
CA ILE A 268 -6.38 -6.75 10.04
C ILE A 268 -5.53 -5.58 9.55
N ASP A 269 -5.53 -5.31 8.24
CA ASP A 269 -4.79 -4.19 7.67
C ASP A 269 -5.41 -2.85 8.14
N TYR A 270 -6.74 -2.76 8.18
CA TYR A 270 -7.45 -1.60 8.75
C TYR A 270 -7.07 -1.34 10.20
N LEU A 271 -6.92 -2.38 11.02
CA LEU A 271 -6.48 -2.26 12.42
C LEU A 271 -5.08 -1.65 12.51
N TYR A 272 -4.13 -2.19 11.76
CA TYR A 272 -2.75 -1.70 11.82
C TYR A 272 -2.60 -0.29 11.26
N LEU A 273 -3.38 0.07 10.23
CA LEU A 273 -3.40 1.42 9.68
C LEU A 273 -4.04 2.42 10.65
N TYR A 274 -5.14 2.05 11.31
CA TYR A 274 -5.75 2.85 12.38
C TYR A 274 -4.74 3.12 13.51
N GLU A 275 -4.14 2.05 14.04
CA GLU A 275 -3.15 2.14 15.11
C GLU A 275 -1.92 2.95 14.71
N ALA A 276 -1.42 2.79 13.49
CA ALA A 276 -0.32 3.62 13.00
C ALA A 276 -0.70 5.11 12.97
N SER A 277 -1.93 5.46 12.59
CA SER A 277 -2.41 6.85 12.61
C SER A 277 -2.41 7.41 14.04
N ILE A 278 -2.99 6.68 14.99
CA ILE A 278 -3.08 7.08 16.39
C ILE A 278 -1.68 7.20 17.01
N ASN A 279 -0.79 6.24 16.75
CA ASN A 279 0.60 6.27 17.22
C ASN A 279 1.39 7.46 16.67
N ASN A 280 1.06 7.93 15.48
CA ASN A 280 1.64 9.15 14.88
C ASN A 280 0.94 10.44 15.37
N GLY A 281 0.01 10.34 16.32
CA GLY A 281 -0.69 11.47 16.93
C GLY A 281 -1.76 12.10 16.04
N VAL A 282 -2.28 11.36 15.06
CA VAL A 282 -3.24 11.88 14.07
C VAL A 282 -4.50 11.02 14.07
N SER A 283 -5.65 11.68 14.25
CA SER A 283 -6.95 11.04 14.05
C SER A 283 -7.25 10.89 12.57
N LEU A 284 -7.88 9.77 12.20
CA LEU A 284 -8.36 9.54 10.85
C LEU A 284 -9.47 10.55 10.48
N SER A 285 -9.58 10.83 9.19
CA SER A 285 -10.68 11.58 8.60
C SER A 285 -12.01 10.85 8.82
N GLY A 286 -13.12 11.58 8.76
CA GLY A 286 -14.44 10.99 8.93
C GLY A 286 -14.67 9.81 7.98
N ASN A 287 -14.34 9.95 6.69
CA ASN A 287 -14.53 8.87 5.72
C ASN A 287 -13.70 7.62 6.05
N ALA A 288 -12.43 7.80 6.43
CA ALA A 288 -11.56 6.71 6.81
C ALA A 288 -12.05 6.00 8.09
N LEU A 289 -12.55 6.75 9.08
CA LEU A 289 -13.18 6.17 10.28
C LEU A 289 -14.38 5.28 9.92
N LEU A 290 -15.28 5.75 9.04
CA LEU A 290 -16.45 4.96 8.64
C LEU A 290 -16.05 3.65 7.95
N LYS A 291 -15.05 3.70 7.06
CA LYS A 291 -14.52 2.49 6.38
C LYS A 291 -13.84 1.52 7.34
N THR A 292 -13.27 2.02 8.44
CA THR A 292 -12.48 1.23 9.39
C THR A 292 -13.33 0.49 10.43
N LEU A 293 -14.50 1.03 10.83
CA LEU A 293 -15.33 0.49 11.92
C LEU A 293 -15.65 -1.01 11.75
N MET A 294 -16.25 -1.39 10.63
CA MET A 294 -16.76 -2.75 10.43
C MET A 294 -15.65 -3.80 10.25
N PRO A 295 -14.60 -3.54 9.46
CA PRO A 295 -13.43 -4.42 9.40
C PRO A 295 -12.82 -4.71 10.78
N ILE A 296 -12.56 -3.68 11.59
CA ILE A 296 -11.98 -3.88 12.93
C ILE A 296 -12.98 -4.56 13.86
N SER A 297 -14.27 -4.20 13.82
CA SER A 297 -15.30 -4.86 14.62
C SER A 297 -15.31 -6.38 14.39
N LYS A 298 -15.20 -6.83 13.14
CA LYS A 298 -15.18 -8.25 12.78
C LYS A 298 -13.99 -9.01 13.38
N LEU A 299 -12.86 -8.35 13.61
CA LEU A 299 -11.68 -8.99 14.22
C LEU A 299 -11.93 -9.44 15.66
N GLN A 300 -12.89 -8.86 16.38
CA GLN A 300 -13.23 -9.30 17.75
C GLN A 300 -13.69 -10.76 17.82
N LEU A 301 -14.12 -11.35 16.68
CA LEU A 301 -14.57 -12.73 16.59
C LEU A 301 -13.50 -13.69 16.02
N THR A 302 -12.34 -13.17 15.62
CA THR A 302 -11.31 -13.93 14.92
C THR A 302 -9.98 -13.80 15.66
N PRO A 303 -9.26 -14.90 15.92
CA PRO A 303 -7.93 -14.80 16.52
C PRO A 303 -6.97 -14.05 15.56
N ILE A 304 -6.25 -13.07 16.10
CA ILE A 304 -5.17 -12.42 15.37
C ILE A 304 -3.93 -13.33 15.47
N VAL A 305 -3.44 -13.78 14.32
CA VAL A 305 -2.27 -14.64 14.21
C VAL A 305 -1.30 -14.02 13.22
N ASP A 306 -0.02 -13.99 13.60
CA ASP A 306 1.04 -13.53 12.70
C ASP A 306 1.15 -14.44 11.48
N SER A 307 1.28 -13.83 10.30
CA SER A 307 1.65 -14.55 9.08
C SER A 307 3.09 -15.10 9.20
N GLU A 308 3.40 -16.15 8.45
CA GLU A 308 4.78 -16.70 8.41
C GLU A 308 5.80 -15.65 7.95
N ASN A 309 5.41 -14.79 6.99
CA ASN A 309 6.23 -13.66 6.55
C ASN A 309 6.50 -12.66 7.67
N LEU A 310 5.46 -12.30 8.44
CA LEU A 310 5.60 -11.37 9.54
C LEU A 310 6.52 -11.92 10.63
N LYS A 311 6.42 -13.21 10.95
CA LYS A 311 7.33 -13.88 11.90
C LYS A 311 8.79 -13.78 11.45
N LEU A 312 9.05 -14.01 10.16
CA LEU A 312 10.39 -13.91 9.59
C LEU A 312 10.95 -12.48 9.69
N VAL A 313 10.12 -11.47 9.38
CA VAL A 313 10.55 -10.06 9.45
C VAL A 313 10.86 -9.66 10.90
N LYS A 314 10.01 -10.05 11.86
CA LYS A 314 10.26 -9.82 13.29
C LYS A 314 11.58 -10.43 13.74
N SER A 315 11.87 -11.67 13.34
CA SER A 315 13.11 -12.35 13.74
C SER A 315 14.37 -11.72 13.14
N GLU A 316 14.32 -11.30 11.88
CA GLU A 316 15.49 -10.78 11.17
C GLU A 316 15.80 -9.31 11.52
N LEU A 317 14.77 -8.51 11.80
CA LEU A 317 14.93 -7.10 12.16
C LEU A 317 14.99 -6.84 13.66
N GLY A 318 14.60 -7.83 14.48
CA GLY A 318 14.47 -7.64 15.94
C GLY A 318 13.43 -6.60 16.31
N VAL A 319 12.41 -6.41 15.46
CA VAL A 319 11.34 -5.42 15.68
C VAL A 319 10.31 -6.00 16.64
N GLU A 320 10.16 -5.36 17.80
CA GLU A 320 9.02 -5.57 18.68
C GLU A 320 7.86 -4.72 18.18
N ILE A 321 6.81 -5.39 17.68
CA ILE A 321 5.57 -4.71 17.32
C ILE A 321 4.91 -4.27 18.62
N LYS A 322 4.55 -2.99 18.70
CA LYS A 322 3.83 -2.44 19.85
C LYS A 322 2.62 -3.31 20.19
N ASP A 323 2.45 -3.57 21.49
CA ASP A 323 1.25 -4.22 21.98
C ASP A 323 0.04 -3.37 21.57
N LEU A 324 -0.86 -3.99 20.80
CA LEU A 324 -2.11 -3.37 20.40
C LEU A 324 -2.98 -3.18 21.64
N ALA A 325 -3.69 -2.06 21.70
CA ALA A 325 -4.77 -1.93 22.67
C ALA A 325 -5.80 -3.08 22.48
N PRO A 326 -6.51 -3.49 23.55
CA PRO A 326 -7.57 -4.48 23.42
C PRO A 326 -8.56 -4.07 22.33
N LEU A 327 -8.87 -4.99 21.40
CA LEU A 327 -9.77 -4.70 20.27
C LEU A 327 -11.12 -4.10 20.68
N SER A 328 -11.64 -4.51 21.84
CA SER A 328 -12.88 -3.96 22.37
C SER A 328 -12.77 -2.46 22.70
N GLU A 329 -11.63 -2.00 23.23
CA GLU A 329 -11.39 -0.58 23.53
C GLU A 329 -11.25 0.22 22.24
N ILE A 330 -10.47 -0.28 21.27
CA ILE A 330 -10.30 0.35 19.94
C ILE A 330 -11.65 0.52 19.25
N VAL A 331 -12.49 -0.51 19.25
CA VAL A 331 -13.79 -0.45 18.57
C VAL A 331 -14.73 0.54 19.28
N GLU A 332 -14.73 0.60 20.61
CA GLU A 332 -15.49 1.63 21.33
C GLU A 332 -14.99 3.03 20.99
N GLU A 333 -13.69 3.25 20.97
CA GLU A 333 -13.09 4.54 20.61
C GLU A 333 -13.54 5.00 19.22
N ILE A 334 -13.50 4.12 18.23
CA ILE A 334 -13.96 4.44 16.87
C ILE A 334 -15.46 4.78 16.86
N ARG A 335 -16.28 4.04 17.62
CA ARG A 335 -17.72 4.34 17.73
C ARG A 335 -17.96 5.70 18.35
N GLU A 336 -17.24 6.03 19.43
CA GLU A 336 -17.35 7.32 20.10
C GLU A 336 -16.95 8.46 19.16
N GLN A 337 -15.82 8.35 18.45
CA GLN A 337 -15.40 9.33 17.45
C GLN A 337 -16.44 9.54 16.35
N ILE A 338 -17.04 8.46 15.82
CA ILE A 338 -18.10 8.55 14.81
C ILE A 338 -19.31 9.35 15.32
N LEU A 339 -19.72 9.11 16.58
CA LEU A 339 -20.85 9.79 17.20
C LEU A 339 -20.55 11.25 17.53
N GLU A 340 -19.35 11.54 18.05
CA GLU A 340 -18.92 12.90 18.38
C GLU A 340 -18.81 13.79 17.13
N LEU A 341 -18.34 13.22 16.03
CA LEU A 341 -18.26 13.90 14.74
C LEU A 341 -19.60 13.96 14.00
N GLY A 342 -20.65 13.30 14.51
CA GLY A 342 -21.98 13.28 13.90
C GLY A 342 -22.02 12.58 12.54
N LEU A 343 -21.16 11.56 12.35
CA LEU A 343 -21.05 10.81 11.10
C LEU A 343 -22.08 9.65 11.01
N ASP A 344 -22.99 9.54 11.98
CA ASP A 344 -24.07 8.57 12.07
C ASP A 344 -25.36 9.02 11.33
N ASP A 345 -25.24 9.87 10.32
CA ASP A 345 -26.35 10.51 9.61
C ASP A 345 -26.96 9.64 8.49
N THR A 346 -26.21 8.65 8.01
CA THR A 346 -26.69 7.71 6.97
C THR A 346 -27.32 6.45 7.58
N PRO A 347 -28.38 5.88 6.96
CA PRO A 347 -28.97 4.61 7.39
C PRO A 347 -27.97 3.45 7.44
N GLU A 348 -27.01 3.43 6.52
CA GLU A 348 -25.95 2.42 6.50
C GLU A 348 -25.07 2.50 7.75
N MET A 349 -24.63 3.71 8.13
CA MET A 349 -23.80 3.86 9.31
C MET A 349 -24.56 3.55 10.60
N MET A 350 -25.82 3.97 10.70
CA MET A 350 -26.71 3.61 11.81
C MET A 350 -26.80 2.08 11.99
N ASN A 351 -26.99 1.35 10.89
CA ASN A 351 -27.02 -0.12 10.89
C ASN A 351 -25.69 -0.72 11.37
N ASN A 352 -24.58 -0.23 10.82
CA ASN A 352 -23.24 -0.70 11.15
C ASN A 352 -22.86 -0.45 12.61
N LEU A 353 -23.28 0.66 13.22
CA LEU A 353 -23.08 0.92 14.66
C LEU A 353 -23.83 -0.09 15.54
N ILE A 354 -25.08 -0.40 15.20
CA ILE A 354 -25.86 -1.43 15.92
C ILE A 354 -25.20 -2.81 15.76
N LYS A 355 -24.76 -3.18 14.54
CA LYS A 355 -24.08 -4.45 14.28
C LYS A 355 -22.76 -4.54 15.04
N SER A 356 -21.93 -3.50 14.97
CA SER A 356 -20.64 -3.37 15.68
C SER A 356 -20.79 -3.65 17.18
N ALA A 357 -21.77 -3.00 17.82
CA ALA A 357 -22.05 -3.20 19.24
C ALA A 357 -22.63 -4.60 19.53
N GLY A 358 -23.70 -4.97 18.83
CA GLY A 358 -24.49 -6.15 19.14
C GLY A 358 -23.80 -7.46 18.78
N PHE A 359 -23.41 -7.63 17.51
CA PHE A 359 -22.90 -8.91 17.02
C PHE A 359 -21.43 -9.16 17.33
N TYR A 360 -20.62 -8.11 17.32
CA TYR A 360 -19.16 -8.24 17.42
C TYR A 360 -18.65 -7.97 18.83
N SER A 361 -19.11 -6.88 19.45
CA SER A 361 -18.68 -6.50 20.81
C SER A 361 -19.48 -7.22 21.90
N ASN A 362 -20.58 -7.92 21.53
CA ASN A 362 -21.55 -8.52 22.44
C ASN A 362 -22.14 -7.52 23.46
N ASP A 363 -22.20 -6.23 23.11
CA ASP A 363 -22.81 -5.19 23.92
C ASP A 363 -24.23 -4.89 23.44
N LEU A 364 -25.17 -5.68 23.95
CA LEU A 364 -26.59 -5.48 23.71
C LEU A 364 -27.09 -4.11 24.20
N LYS A 365 -26.53 -3.58 25.29
CA LYS A 365 -27.01 -2.30 25.86
C LYS A 365 -26.68 -1.15 24.91
N ALA A 366 -25.45 -1.11 24.40
CA ALA A 366 -25.05 -0.12 23.40
C ALA A 366 -25.87 -0.27 22.12
N ALA A 367 -26.08 -1.49 21.62
CA ALA A 367 -26.90 -1.74 20.43
C ALA A 367 -28.34 -1.21 20.58
N ILE A 368 -28.97 -1.44 21.74
CA ILE A 368 -30.32 -0.92 22.04
C ILE A 368 -30.31 0.60 22.11
N LYS A 369 -29.30 1.20 22.76
CA LYS A 369 -29.16 2.67 22.85
C LYS A 369 -29.08 3.29 21.46
N TYR A 370 -28.28 2.72 20.55
CA TYR A 370 -28.19 3.18 19.16
C TYR A 370 -29.51 3.04 18.43
N PHE A 371 -30.16 1.88 18.51
CA PHE A 371 -31.48 1.68 17.90
C PHE A 371 -32.52 2.70 18.40
N GLN A 372 -32.57 2.94 19.71
CA GLN A 372 -33.50 3.91 20.32
C GLN A 372 -33.26 5.35 19.85
N ASN A 373 -32.00 5.71 19.61
CA ASN A 373 -31.64 7.03 19.08
C ASN A 373 -32.00 7.17 17.59
N TYR A 374 -31.86 6.11 16.81
CA TYR A 374 -32.03 6.16 15.36
C TYR A 374 -33.47 5.96 14.90
N GLN A 375 -34.29 5.21 15.64
CA GLN A 375 -35.70 4.98 15.29
C GLN A 375 -36.51 6.28 15.16
N THR A 376 -36.11 7.36 15.85
CA THR A 376 -36.76 8.67 15.76
C THR A 376 -36.21 9.53 14.63
N LYS A 377 -35.02 9.21 14.10
CA LYS A 377 -34.37 9.90 12.97
C LYS A 377 -34.87 9.39 11.62
N VAL A 378 -35.35 8.14 11.55
CA VAL A 378 -35.79 7.50 10.31
C VAL A 378 -37.33 7.44 10.24
N PRO A 379 -37.97 7.90 9.15
CA PRO A 379 -39.43 7.90 9.04
C PRO A 379 -40.05 6.49 9.14
N ASP A 380 -41.21 6.41 9.80
CA ASP A 380 -41.93 5.16 10.01
C ASP A 380 -42.43 4.55 8.69
N GLY A 381 -42.37 3.22 8.58
CA GLY A 381 -42.80 2.49 7.38
C GLY A 381 -41.80 2.52 6.21
N THR A 382 -40.61 3.09 6.38
CA THR A 382 -39.54 3.06 5.37
C THR A 382 -38.72 1.78 5.42
N VAL A 383 -38.07 1.43 4.30
CA VAL A 383 -37.13 0.30 4.23
C VAL A 383 -35.99 0.46 5.25
N ALA A 384 -35.45 1.67 5.40
CA ALA A 384 -34.39 1.97 6.37
C ALA A 384 -34.84 1.68 7.81
N GLN A 385 -36.08 2.04 8.16
CA GLN A 385 -36.61 1.75 9.50
C GLN A 385 -36.84 0.25 9.71
N ASN A 386 -37.33 -0.46 8.68
CA ASN A 386 -37.45 -1.91 8.72
C ASN A 386 -36.09 -2.59 8.90
N ASN A 387 -35.03 -2.08 8.26
CA ASN A 387 -33.68 -2.60 8.44
C ASN A 387 -33.18 -2.39 9.88
N LEU A 388 -33.39 -1.21 10.48
CA LEU A 388 -33.05 -0.98 11.89
C LEU A 388 -33.76 -1.97 12.83
N LYS A 389 -35.08 -2.14 12.64
CA LYS A 389 -35.92 -3.09 13.39
C LYS A 389 -35.46 -4.54 13.19
N SER A 390 -35.16 -4.91 11.94
CA SER A 390 -34.63 -6.23 11.57
C SER A 390 -33.30 -6.50 12.28
N ILE A 391 -32.33 -5.59 12.20
CA ILE A 391 -31.00 -5.77 12.80
C ILE A 391 -31.09 -5.90 14.31
N ILE A 392 -31.82 -5.02 15.01
CA ILE A 392 -31.90 -5.11 16.47
C ILE A 392 -32.63 -6.38 16.93
N SER A 393 -33.63 -6.86 16.18
CA SER A 393 -34.29 -8.14 16.43
C SER A 393 -33.31 -9.32 16.27
N LEU A 394 -32.48 -9.31 15.23
CA LEU A 394 -31.43 -10.31 15.05
C LEU A 394 -30.38 -10.25 16.17
N VAL A 395 -29.96 -9.04 16.58
CA VAL A 395 -29.02 -8.84 17.70
C VAL A 395 -29.60 -9.37 19.01
N CYS A 396 -30.88 -9.12 19.32
CA CYS A 396 -31.53 -9.67 20.51
C CYS A 396 -31.58 -11.21 20.47
N THR A 397 -31.88 -11.79 19.30
CA THR A 397 -31.89 -13.24 19.11
C THR A 397 -30.49 -13.84 19.29
N TYR A 398 -29.49 -13.20 18.70
CA TYR A 398 -28.08 -13.55 18.83
C TYR A 398 -27.62 -13.53 20.29
N ASP A 399 -27.88 -12.43 21.02
CA ASP A 399 -27.52 -12.28 22.43
C ASP A 399 -28.12 -13.39 23.31
N CYS A 400 -29.38 -13.76 23.03
CA CYS A 400 -30.03 -14.85 23.75
C CYS A 400 -29.29 -16.19 23.60
N ILE A 401 -28.81 -16.50 22.40
CA ILE A 401 -28.03 -17.73 22.15
C ILE A 401 -26.65 -17.61 22.79
N VAL A 402 -25.95 -16.47 22.64
CA VAL A 402 -24.63 -16.23 23.23
C VAL A 402 -24.66 -16.46 24.75
N LYS A 403 -25.57 -15.77 25.46
CA LYS A 403 -25.67 -15.79 26.92
C LYS A 403 -26.48 -16.95 27.49
N GLU A 404 -27.12 -17.74 26.63
CA GLU A 404 -28.05 -18.81 27.01
C GLU A 404 -29.22 -18.30 27.89
N ASP A 405 -29.66 -17.07 27.65
CA ASP A 405 -30.76 -16.40 28.36
C ASP A 405 -31.89 -16.04 27.39
N LYS A 406 -33.12 -16.46 27.71
CA LYS A 406 -34.31 -16.27 26.85
C LYS A 406 -34.98 -14.89 27.01
N LYS A 407 -34.54 -14.03 27.93
CA LYS A 407 -35.27 -12.79 28.30
C LYS A 407 -35.59 -11.87 27.12
N MET A 408 -34.70 -11.75 26.14
CA MET A 408 -34.84 -10.78 25.05
C MET A 408 -35.59 -11.30 23.83
N ILE A 409 -36.05 -12.56 23.84
CA ILE A 409 -36.70 -13.15 22.67
C ILE A 409 -38.04 -12.47 22.35
N ASN A 410 -38.84 -12.12 23.36
CA ASN A 410 -40.11 -11.45 23.14
C ASN A 410 -39.91 -10.08 22.49
N VAL A 411 -38.83 -9.39 22.85
CA VAL A 411 -38.44 -8.12 22.22
C VAL A 411 -38.03 -8.36 20.76
N ALA A 412 -37.24 -9.40 20.51
CA ALA A 412 -36.84 -9.79 19.15
C ALA A 412 -38.05 -10.10 18.26
N GLU A 413 -39.03 -10.87 18.76
CA GLU A 413 -40.26 -11.24 18.04
C GLU A 413 -41.11 -10.00 17.68
N VAL A 414 -41.25 -9.06 18.61
CA VAL A 414 -42.04 -7.81 18.39
C VAL A 414 -41.38 -6.88 17.37
N LEU A 415 -40.05 -6.88 17.29
CA LEU A 415 -39.29 -6.01 16.39
C LEU A 415 -39.14 -6.58 14.97
N VAL A 416 -39.70 -7.76 14.67
CA VAL A 416 -39.69 -8.30 13.31
C VAL A 416 -40.53 -7.39 12.39
N PRO A 417 -39.95 -6.79 11.33
CA PRO A 417 -40.72 -5.99 10.38
C PRO A 417 -41.80 -6.84 9.72
N GLN A 418 -43.03 -6.31 9.58
CA GLN A 418 -44.19 -7.05 9.06
C GLN A 418 -44.58 -6.66 7.62
N THR A 419 -43.98 -5.60 7.06
CA THR A 419 -44.39 -5.01 5.78
C THR A 419 -43.17 -4.86 4.85
N PRO A 420 -43.26 -5.21 3.55
CA PRO A 420 -44.43 -5.78 2.86
C PRO A 420 -44.71 -7.24 3.25
N LEU A 421 -43.71 -7.97 3.72
CA LEU A 421 -43.82 -9.29 4.36
C LEU A 421 -42.93 -9.32 5.60
N PRO A 422 -43.18 -10.26 6.53
CA PRO A 422 -42.24 -10.58 7.60
C PRO A 422 -40.82 -10.79 7.09
N ALA A 423 -39.81 -10.22 7.72
CA ALA A 423 -38.43 -10.36 7.28
C ALA A 423 -37.93 -11.82 7.45
N ALA A 424 -37.60 -12.50 6.35
CA ALA A 424 -37.29 -13.93 6.34
C ALA A 424 -36.07 -14.28 7.20
N ASN A 425 -35.04 -13.45 7.18
CA ASN A 425 -33.86 -13.52 8.03
C ASN A 425 -34.19 -13.48 9.54
N ASN A 426 -35.11 -12.62 9.96
CA ASN A 426 -35.57 -12.56 11.35
C ASN A 426 -36.30 -13.83 11.76
N LEU A 427 -37.22 -14.32 10.92
CA LEU A 427 -37.94 -15.57 11.18
C LEU A 427 -36.98 -16.77 11.26
N ALA A 428 -36.02 -16.82 10.35
CA ALA A 428 -34.93 -17.79 10.34
C ALA A 428 -34.08 -17.75 11.62
N ALA A 429 -33.71 -16.56 12.12
CA ALA A 429 -33.01 -16.44 13.38
C ALA A 429 -33.86 -16.92 14.57
N LEU A 430 -35.17 -16.65 14.59
CA LEU A 430 -36.09 -17.17 15.60
C LEU A 430 -36.19 -18.71 15.57
N MET A 431 -36.15 -19.32 14.37
CA MET A 431 -36.07 -20.77 14.23
C MET A 431 -34.80 -21.32 14.88
N LEU A 432 -33.64 -20.70 14.59
CA LEU A 432 -32.36 -21.09 15.19
C LEU A 432 -32.37 -20.94 16.72
N PHE A 433 -32.96 -19.86 17.24
CA PHE A 433 -33.16 -19.70 18.69
C PHE A 433 -33.99 -20.83 19.27
N HIS A 434 -35.13 -21.17 18.65
CA HIS A 434 -36.00 -22.22 19.17
C HIS A 434 -35.33 -23.60 19.13
N GLY A 435 -34.64 -23.93 18.04
CA GLY A 435 -33.83 -25.14 17.96
C GLY A 435 -32.74 -25.18 19.04
N TRP A 436 -31.99 -24.09 19.23
CA TRP A 436 -30.93 -24.00 20.24
C TRP A 436 -31.41 -24.31 21.68
N PHE A 437 -32.65 -23.90 21.98
CA PHE A 437 -33.29 -24.13 23.27
C PHE A 437 -34.23 -25.35 23.28
N ASN A 438 -33.95 -26.36 22.45
CA ASN A 438 -34.64 -27.65 22.39
C ASN A 438 -36.14 -27.55 22.12
N ASN A 439 -36.54 -26.65 21.22
CA ASN A 439 -37.92 -26.48 20.78
C ASN A 439 -37.99 -26.52 19.24
N SER A 440 -37.51 -27.62 18.67
CA SER A 440 -37.46 -27.85 17.23
C SER A 440 -38.86 -27.88 16.60
N ASP A 441 -39.88 -28.31 17.34
CA ASP A 441 -41.28 -28.22 16.91
C ASP A 441 -41.69 -26.79 16.59
N LYS A 442 -41.37 -25.81 17.47
CA LYS A 442 -41.67 -24.40 17.20
C LYS A 442 -40.87 -23.87 16.01
N ALA A 443 -39.64 -24.33 15.79
CA ALA A 443 -38.85 -23.96 14.62
C ALA A 443 -39.47 -24.48 13.31
N ILE A 444 -39.93 -25.73 13.28
CA ILE A 444 -40.68 -26.32 12.16
C ILE A 444 -41.98 -25.55 11.90
N ASP A 445 -42.70 -25.18 12.97
CA ASP A 445 -43.95 -24.43 12.89
C ASP A 445 -43.75 -23.04 12.26
N ILE A 446 -42.68 -22.34 12.66
CA ILE A 446 -42.28 -21.06 12.07
C ILE A 446 -41.92 -21.25 10.60
N HIS A 447 -41.12 -22.28 10.25
CA HIS A 447 -40.75 -22.56 8.88
C HIS A 447 -41.98 -22.78 7.99
N ASN A 448 -42.90 -23.66 8.40
CA ASN A 448 -44.10 -23.99 7.64
C ASN A 448 -44.99 -22.76 7.41
N LYS A 449 -45.10 -21.88 8.41
CA LYS A 449 -45.85 -20.61 8.26
C LYS A 449 -45.13 -19.66 7.31
N ALA A 450 -43.82 -19.50 7.48
CA ALA A 450 -43.00 -18.55 6.73
C ALA A 450 -42.85 -18.95 5.25
N ILE A 451 -42.51 -20.21 4.96
CA ILE A 451 -42.22 -20.67 3.60
C ILE A 451 -43.41 -20.44 2.66
N ASN A 452 -44.63 -20.63 3.17
CA ASN A 452 -45.87 -20.38 2.44
C ASN A 452 -46.04 -18.92 2.00
N LEU A 453 -45.50 -17.96 2.75
CA LEU A 453 -45.52 -16.53 2.39
C LEU A 453 -44.61 -16.22 1.20
N PHE A 454 -43.51 -16.96 1.06
CA PHE A 454 -42.48 -16.74 0.03
C PHE A 454 -42.61 -17.67 -1.18
N LEU A 455 -43.69 -18.47 -1.26
CA LEU A 455 -44.02 -19.27 -2.45
C LEU A 455 -44.82 -18.48 -3.50
N LYS A 456 -45.38 -17.30 -3.14
CA LYS A 456 -46.22 -16.49 -4.03
C LYS A 456 -45.86 -14.99 -3.93
N PRO A 457 -45.26 -14.37 -4.97
CA PRO A 457 -44.78 -15.01 -6.20
C PRO A 457 -43.59 -15.94 -5.92
N HIS A 458 -43.45 -16.97 -6.76
CA HIS A 458 -42.35 -17.91 -6.68
C HIS A 458 -41.03 -17.25 -7.11
N GLU A 459 -41.07 -16.46 -8.19
CA GLU A 459 -39.92 -15.69 -8.66
C GLU A 459 -39.62 -14.49 -7.74
N GLY A 460 -38.33 -14.25 -7.49
CA GLY A 460 -37.83 -13.11 -6.70
C GLY A 460 -37.79 -13.35 -5.18
N ASN A 461 -38.10 -14.57 -4.74
CA ASN A 461 -38.13 -14.97 -3.32
C ASN A 461 -37.22 -16.17 -3.01
N GLU A 462 -36.36 -16.56 -3.96
CA GLU A 462 -35.44 -17.69 -3.87
C GLU A 462 -34.54 -17.56 -2.64
N TYR A 463 -33.96 -16.36 -2.43
CA TYR A 463 -33.11 -16.07 -1.28
C TYR A 463 -33.86 -16.28 0.05
N ASN A 464 -35.08 -15.75 0.17
CA ASN A 464 -35.89 -15.85 1.39
C ASN A 464 -36.20 -17.31 1.74
N ARG A 465 -36.58 -18.12 0.73
CA ARG A 465 -36.82 -19.55 0.89
C ARG A 465 -35.53 -20.30 1.27
N GLY A 466 -34.42 -19.94 0.63
CA GLY A 466 -33.09 -20.48 0.93
C GLY A 466 -32.69 -20.27 2.39
N VAL A 467 -32.81 -19.05 2.90
CA VAL A 467 -32.52 -18.69 4.31
C VAL A 467 -33.37 -19.51 5.28
N LEU A 468 -34.68 -19.60 5.05
CA LEU A 468 -35.60 -20.38 5.89
C LEU A 468 -35.28 -21.88 5.87
N THR A 469 -34.91 -22.41 4.70
CA THR A 469 -34.58 -23.83 4.53
C THR A 469 -33.25 -24.17 5.18
N GLN A 470 -32.23 -23.32 5.01
CA GLN A 470 -30.93 -23.47 5.68
C GLN A 470 -31.07 -23.43 7.20
N SER A 471 -31.92 -22.55 7.73
CA SER A 471 -32.23 -22.50 9.17
C SER A 471 -32.81 -23.81 9.68
N LEU A 472 -33.77 -24.37 8.95
CA LEU A 472 -34.43 -25.61 9.36
C LEU A 472 -33.44 -26.78 9.34
N VAL A 473 -32.62 -26.87 8.29
CA VAL A 473 -31.54 -27.85 8.19
C VAL A 473 -30.60 -27.75 9.39
N LEU A 474 -30.17 -26.54 9.77
CA LEU A 474 -29.32 -26.33 10.95
C LEU A 474 -29.97 -26.83 12.25
N VAL A 475 -31.27 -26.61 12.43
CA VAL A 475 -32.01 -27.12 13.59
C VAL A 475 -32.04 -28.64 13.60
N CYS A 476 -32.34 -29.30 12.47
CA CYS A 476 -32.30 -30.76 12.37
C CYS A 476 -30.91 -31.33 12.64
N LEU A 477 -29.86 -30.67 12.14
CA LEU A 477 -28.47 -31.07 12.38
C LEU A 477 -28.07 -30.92 13.85
N LEU A 478 -28.53 -29.88 14.56
CA LEU A 478 -28.32 -29.74 16.00
C LEU A 478 -28.92 -30.93 16.77
N ASP A 479 -30.09 -31.41 16.35
CA ASP A 479 -30.77 -32.59 16.90
C ASP A 479 -30.16 -33.93 16.40
N LYS A 480 -29.08 -33.88 15.62
CA LYS A 480 -28.41 -35.02 14.98
C LYS A 480 -29.33 -35.80 14.02
N ASP A 481 -30.42 -35.21 13.55
CA ASP A 481 -31.32 -35.80 12.55
C ASP A 481 -30.83 -35.50 11.12
N VAL A 482 -29.76 -36.19 10.74
CA VAL A 482 -29.09 -36.02 9.44
C VAL A 482 -29.99 -36.45 8.28
N GLU A 483 -30.83 -37.46 8.48
CA GLU A 483 -31.72 -37.97 7.43
C GLU A 483 -32.82 -36.97 7.12
N LEU A 484 -33.45 -36.36 8.14
CA LEU A 484 -34.40 -35.28 7.93
C LEU A 484 -33.74 -34.06 7.28
N ALA A 485 -32.54 -33.70 7.72
CA ALA A 485 -31.79 -32.58 7.14
C ALA A 485 -31.48 -32.80 5.64
N ARG A 486 -31.09 -34.02 5.25
CA ARG A 486 -30.88 -34.43 3.84
C ARG A 486 -32.18 -34.40 3.05
N LEU A 487 -33.26 -34.92 3.62
CA LEU A 487 -34.58 -34.93 3.00
C LEU A 487 -35.07 -33.50 2.71
N ILE A 488 -34.93 -32.59 3.66
CA ILE A 488 -35.31 -31.18 3.49
C ILE A 488 -34.51 -30.54 2.35
N LYS A 489 -33.18 -30.75 2.32
CA LYS A 489 -32.32 -30.26 1.22
C LYS A 489 -32.77 -30.82 -0.13
N GLN A 490 -32.96 -32.15 -0.22
CA GLN A 490 -33.37 -32.81 -1.46
C GLN A 490 -34.73 -32.31 -1.96
N ARG A 491 -35.72 -32.21 -1.08
CA ARG A 491 -37.04 -31.66 -1.41
C ARG A 491 -36.97 -30.19 -1.82
N GLY A 492 -36.06 -29.44 -1.20
CA GLY A 492 -35.82 -28.04 -1.55
C GLY A 492 -35.38 -27.87 -3.00
N SER A 493 -34.44 -28.71 -3.43
CA SER A 493 -33.93 -28.80 -4.81
C SER A 493 -34.98 -29.32 -5.78
N GLU A 494 -35.64 -30.44 -5.47
CA GLU A 494 -36.68 -31.05 -6.33
C GLU A 494 -37.83 -30.08 -6.64
N ASN A 495 -38.19 -29.24 -5.67
CA ASN A 495 -39.30 -28.29 -5.79
C ASN A 495 -38.86 -26.90 -6.29
N ASN A 496 -37.60 -26.72 -6.73
CA ASN A 496 -37.02 -25.44 -7.15
C ASN A 496 -37.21 -24.32 -6.11
N THR A 497 -37.24 -24.66 -4.82
CA THR A 497 -37.37 -23.66 -3.76
C THR A 497 -36.03 -23.04 -3.37
N LEU A 498 -34.93 -23.73 -3.70
CA LEU A 498 -33.55 -23.31 -3.50
C LEU A 498 -32.95 -22.83 -4.82
N ASP A 499 -32.14 -21.77 -4.77
CA ASP A 499 -31.25 -21.42 -5.86
C ASP A 499 -29.90 -22.16 -5.74
N GLU A 500 -29.10 -22.09 -6.79
CA GLU A 500 -27.77 -22.71 -6.85
C GLU A 500 -26.85 -22.26 -5.70
N SER A 501 -26.95 -20.98 -5.28
CA SER A 501 -26.14 -20.46 -4.17
C SER A 501 -26.47 -21.17 -2.86
N PHE A 502 -27.76 -21.35 -2.56
CA PHE A 502 -28.20 -22.05 -1.35
C PHE A 502 -27.97 -23.55 -1.41
N GLU A 503 -28.02 -24.18 -2.59
CA GLU A 503 -27.63 -25.59 -2.74
C GLU A 503 -26.15 -25.81 -2.39
N ILE A 504 -25.27 -24.90 -2.86
CA ILE A 504 -23.85 -24.92 -2.52
C ILE A 504 -23.66 -24.66 -1.02
N ARG A 505 -24.31 -23.64 -0.45
CA ARG A 505 -24.23 -23.32 0.99
C ARG A 505 -24.65 -24.50 1.86
N LEU A 506 -25.78 -25.15 1.53
CA LEU A 506 -26.27 -26.33 2.25
C LEU A 506 -25.33 -27.52 2.11
N SER A 507 -24.71 -27.71 0.95
CA SER A 507 -23.71 -28.77 0.75
C SER A 507 -22.47 -28.54 1.60
N ASN A 508 -21.96 -27.30 1.65
CA ASN A 508 -20.84 -26.93 2.49
C ASN A 508 -21.17 -27.07 3.98
N LEU A 509 -22.37 -26.67 4.38
CA LEU A 509 -22.85 -26.81 5.75
C LEU A 509 -22.89 -28.28 6.20
N MET A 510 -23.43 -29.17 5.35
CA MET A 510 -23.47 -30.61 5.63
C MET A 510 -22.08 -31.22 5.76
N LYS A 511 -21.11 -30.72 4.98
CA LYS A 511 -19.71 -31.13 5.07
C LYS A 511 -19.09 -30.65 6.38
N GLU A 512 -19.21 -29.36 6.71
CA GLU A 512 -18.72 -28.78 7.96
C GLU A 512 -19.31 -29.48 9.18
N TYR A 513 -20.59 -29.83 9.14
CA TYR A 513 -21.23 -30.66 10.17
C TYR A 513 -20.58 -32.05 10.29
N GLY A 514 -20.29 -32.71 9.16
CA GLY A 514 -19.59 -33.99 9.15
C GLY A 514 -18.23 -33.90 9.83
N ASP A 515 -17.45 -32.88 9.50
CA ASP A 515 -16.14 -32.60 10.09
C ASP A 515 -16.28 -32.38 11.63
N ILE A 516 -17.28 -31.59 12.07
CA ILE A 516 -17.56 -31.37 13.50
C ILE A 516 -17.89 -32.67 14.23
N ILE A 517 -18.70 -33.56 13.64
CA ILE A 517 -19.07 -34.84 14.24
C ILE A 517 -17.84 -35.76 14.38
N GLU A 518 -16.92 -35.73 13.42
CA GLU A 518 -15.70 -36.53 13.47
C GLU A 518 -14.68 -36.01 14.50
N GLU A 519 -14.56 -34.69 14.65
CA GLU A 519 -13.59 -34.05 15.53
C GLU A 519 -14.07 -33.92 16.99
N SER A 520 -15.38 -33.81 17.22
CA SER A 520 -15.96 -33.61 18.56
C SER A 520 -15.86 -34.86 19.42
N LYS A 521 -15.22 -34.75 20.59
CA LYS A 521 -15.06 -35.85 21.54
C LYS A 521 -16.19 -35.95 22.56
N SER A 522 -17.07 -34.95 22.61
CA SER A 522 -18.18 -34.86 23.55
C SER A 522 -19.35 -34.07 22.96
N ASP A 523 -20.54 -34.28 23.53
CA ASP A 523 -21.74 -33.51 23.16
C ASP A 523 -21.60 -32.01 23.46
N ASP A 524 -20.86 -31.64 24.50
CA ASP A 524 -20.59 -30.24 24.85
C ASP A 524 -19.71 -29.56 23.80
N GLU A 525 -18.69 -30.26 23.29
CA GLU A 525 -17.82 -29.77 22.21
C GLU A 525 -18.60 -29.62 20.90
N PHE A 526 -19.38 -30.64 20.53
CA PHE A 526 -20.30 -30.58 19.40
C PHE A 526 -21.24 -29.37 19.51
N ARG A 527 -21.88 -29.20 20.67
CA ARG A 527 -22.83 -28.11 20.90
C ARG A 527 -22.16 -26.74 20.84
N LYS A 528 -20.91 -26.62 21.29
CA LYS A 528 -20.09 -25.39 21.18
C LYS A 528 -19.77 -25.04 19.72
N GLU A 529 -19.38 -26.01 18.89
CA GLU A 529 -19.12 -25.75 17.47
C GLU A 529 -20.42 -25.44 16.71
N MET A 530 -21.52 -26.15 16.98
CA MET A 530 -22.84 -25.81 16.43
C MET A 530 -23.29 -24.40 16.84
N LYS A 531 -23.01 -23.97 18.08
CA LYS A 531 -23.25 -22.59 18.53
C LYS A 531 -22.55 -21.58 17.62
N ARG A 532 -21.29 -21.83 17.26
CA ARG A 532 -20.52 -20.94 16.37
C ARG A 532 -21.17 -20.84 15.00
N ILE A 533 -21.64 -21.96 14.43
CA ILE A 533 -22.36 -21.98 13.16
C ILE A 533 -23.65 -21.16 13.27
N PHE A 534 -24.49 -21.41 14.29
CA PHE A 534 -25.75 -20.68 14.50
C PHE A 534 -25.53 -19.18 14.60
N LEU A 535 -24.57 -18.76 15.43
CA LEU A 535 -24.22 -17.36 15.62
C LEU A 535 -23.65 -16.72 14.34
N ARG A 536 -22.79 -17.44 13.59
CA ARG A 536 -22.28 -17.00 12.29
C ARG A 536 -23.41 -16.78 11.30
N THR A 537 -24.32 -17.74 11.21
CA THR A 537 -25.45 -17.70 10.29
C THR A 537 -26.40 -16.54 10.59
N ILE A 538 -26.73 -16.27 11.86
CA ILE A 538 -27.56 -15.11 12.24
C ILE A 538 -26.91 -13.79 11.79
N ARG A 539 -25.59 -13.65 11.93
CA ARG A 539 -24.85 -12.45 11.50
C ARG A 539 -24.86 -12.29 9.98
N GLU A 540 -24.66 -13.37 9.24
CA GLU A 540 -24.64 -13.37 7.77
C GLU A 540 -25.99 -12.98 7.15
N TRP A 541 -27.09 -13.21 7.86
CA TRP A 541 -28.43 -12.82 7.41
C TRP A 541 -28.84 -11.40 7.81
N SER A 542 -27.98 -10.68 8.54
CA SER A 542 -28.24 -9.28 8.84
C SER A 542 -28.22 -8.45 7.55
N PRO A 543 -29.28 -7.65 7.28
CA PRO A 543 -29.35 -6.81 6.09
C PRO A 543 -28.34 -5.67 6.13
#